data_AF-A0A7D3X1Q0-F1
#
_entry.id   AF-A0A7D3X1Q0-F1
#
_cell.length_a   1.000
_cell.length_b   1.000
_cell.length_c   1.000
_cell.angle_alpha   90.00
_cell.angle_beta   90.00
_cell.angle_gamma   90.00
#
_symmetry.space_group_name_H-M   'P 1'
#
loop_
_entity.id
_entity.type
_entity.pdbx_description
1 polymer ?
#
loop_
_entity_poly.entity_id
_entity_poly.type
_entity_poly.pdbx_seq_one_letter_code
_entity_poly.pdbx_strand_id
1 'polypeptide(L)'
;MNTPFLLTWLGSTLLPLGALWLVYRLALRRERCFSYNRALLLLAPVVAVGLPLLPHPALPAWLAGGQAPSVAVLLPTLSATVPTVRASLPDWSWAVGLYAVGAGLLLGRLAYQLGQLHRATRRLPCEARPGYVLAYTGGRLPTSSFGRTVLWDETADLTPAEATSVLAHELAHVRQGHTYDVLWLELWRIVLWPNPFAHLLLPALRLTHELLADQVAAQATTSAALADAVVAYPALLARLAVRGVAANSYAALIQPLTFSFTLTRIAMLHNQHPVRRWKQWLVLPMLGGVFMTACQSTSNQPVPDIAKQSPVVGTEEMAPPPPPTLTTLPQAVLDEARRGHVYRFVEQMPQLPTERGMEPIVKQIQKNLGHPIGTRQEGMVFASFVVNADGSVGDTKIVKGLAPAYNEAVVAAIRQLPRFVPGKQGGQAVAVSFTVPVMFKNQP
;
A
#
# COMPACT_ATOMS: atom_id res chain seq x y z
N MET A 1 7.79 14.60 15.11
CA MET A 1 7.42 13.27 14.57
C MET A 1 7.11 12.36 15.75
N ASN A 2 5.90 11.83 15.84
CA ASN A 2 5.53 10.96 16.96
C ASN A 2 6.13 9.56 16.75
N THR A 3 6.56 8.92 17.82
CA THR A 3 7.22 7.60 17.78
C THR A 3 6.36 6.49 17.15
N PRO A 4 5.03 6.40 17.38
CA PRO A 4 4.21 5.43 16.66
C PRO A 4 4.22 5.68 15.15
N PHE A 5 4.21 6.94 14.72
CA PHE A 5 4.24 7.29 13.30
C PHE A 5 5.55 6.87 12.64
N LEU A 6 6.71 7.12 13.28
CA LEU A 6 8.01 6.70 12.73
C LEU A 6 8.06 5.17 12.53
N LEU A 7 7.63 4.42 13.55
CA LEU A 7 7.70 2.96 13.53
C LEU A 7 6.72 2.35 12.52
N THR A 8 5.49 2.84 12.46
CA THR A 8 4.52 2.38 11.45
C THR A 8 4.96 2.75 10.04
N TRP A 9 5.49 3.96 9.85
CA TRP A 9 6.01 4.39 8.57
C TRP A 9 7.20 3.52 8.12
N LEU A 10 8.22 3.33 8.96
CA LEU A 10 9.35 2.45 8.64
C LEU A 10 8.90 1.01 8.34
N GLY A 11 8.01 0.46 9.17
CA GLY A 11 7.44 -0.87 8.99
C GLY A 11 6.68 -1.01 7.66
N SER A 12 5.94 0.02 7.25
CA SER A 12 5.17 0.01 6.00
C SER A 12 6.06 -0.06 4.75
N THR A 13 7.33 0.35 4.84
CA THR A 13 8.27 0.27 3.71
C THR A 13 8.87 -1.13 3.48
N LEU A 14 8.77 -2.04 4.45
CA LEU A 14 9.39 -3.38 4.38
C LEU A 14 8.81 -4.23 3.25
N LEU A 15 7.47 -4.29 3.19
CA LEU A 15 6.74 -5.12 2.23
C LEU A 15 6.95 -4.67 0.78
N PRO A 16 6.79 -3.38 0.40
CA PRO A 16 7.06 -2.94 -0.97
C PRO A 16 8.52 -3.12 -1.38
N LEU A 17 9.50 -2.76 -0.52
CA LEU A 17 10.92 -2.97 -0.86
C LEU A 17 11.27 -4.44 -1.00
N GLY A 18 10.76 -5.30 -0.10
CA GLY A 18 11.00 -6.74 -0.16
C GLY A 18 10.41 -7.37 -1.42
N ALA A 19 9.20 -6.99 -1.81
CA ALA A 19 8.54 -7.48 -3.01
C ALA A 19 9.26 -7.02 -4.30
N LEU A 20 9.64 -5.74 -4.39
CA LEU A 20 10.46 -5.22 -5.50
C LEU A 20 11.80 -5.93 -5.62
N TRP A 21 12.47 -6.16 -4.48
CA TRP A 21 13.73 -6.89 -4.46
C TRP A 21 13.56 -8.36 -4.90
N LEU A 22 12.48 -9.03 -4.53
CA LEU A 22 12.19 -10.39 -4.97
C LEU A 22 11.98 -10.47 -6.49
N VAL A 23 11.19 -9.54 -7.06
CA VAL A 23 11.01 -9.47 -8.52
C VAL A 23 12.34 -9.24 -9.22
N TYR A 24 13.15 -8.31 -8.72
CA TYR A 24 14.51 -8.11 -9.24
C TYR A 24 15.34 -9.40 -9.16
N ARG A 25 15.42 -10.03 -7.97
CA ARG A 25 16.29 -11.18 -7.71
C ARG A 25 15.91 -12.41 -8.52
N LEU A 26 14.61 -12.71 -8.63
CA LEU A 26 14.11 -13.94 -9.23
C LEU A 26 13.85 -13.82 -10.73
N ALA A 27 13.34 -12.68 -11.19
CA ALA A 27 12.91 -12.53 -12.58
C ALA A 27 13.91 -11.74 -13.43
N LEU A 28 14.45 -10.64 -12.92
CA LEU A 28 15.11 -9.61 -13.76
C LEU A 28 16.64 -9.62 -13.70
N ARG A 29 17.25 -10.06 -12.60
CA ARG A 29 18.71 -10.00 -12.38
C ARG A 29 19.52 -10.72 -13.47
N ARG A 30 18.97 -11.80 -14.04
CA ARG A 30 19.64 -12.62 -15.07
C ARG A 30 19.26 -12.24 -16.50
N GLU A 31 18.40 -11.23 -16.68
CA GLU A 31 17.96 -10.76 -17.99
C GLU A 31 18.88 -9.62 -18.46
N ARG A 32 19.06 -9.48 -19.78
CA ARG A 32 19.90 -8.44 -20.40
C ARG A 32 19.27 -7.04 -20.41
N CYS A 33 18.24 -6.80 -19.59
CA CYS A 33 17.55 -5.51 -19.48
C CYS A 33 18.18 -4.60 -18.42
N PHE A 34 19.48 -4.33 -18.54
CA PHE A 34 20.25 -3.64 -17.50
C PHE A 34 19.75 -2.21 -17.22
N SER A 35 19.36 -1.46 -18.26
CA SER A 35 18.78 -0.12 -18.08
C SER A 35 17.45 -0.16 -17.30
N TYR A 36 16.62 -1.18 -17.53
CA TYR A 36 15.39 -1.39 -16.77
C TYR A 36 15.69 -1.75 -15.31
N ASN A 37 16.67 -2.64 -15.08
CA ASN A 37 17.10 -3.02 -13.74
C ASN A 37 17.65 -1.81 -12.97
N ARG A 38 18.43 -0.94 -13.63
CA ARG A 38 18.94 0.31 -13.07
C ARG A 38 17.79 1.21 -12.63
N ALA A 39 16.82 1.47 -13.50
CA ALA A 39 15.65 2.29 -13.18
C ALA A 39 14.84 1.70 -12.02
N LEU A 40 14.55 0.40 -12.05
CA LEU A 40 13.82 -0.29 -10.99
C LEU A 40 14.51 -0.14 -9.63
N LEU A 41 15.83 -0.37 -9.56
CA LEU A 41 16.58 -0.30 -8.31
C LEU A 41 16.66 1.13 -7.75
N LEU A 42 16.76 2.14 -8.61
CA LEU A 42 16.79 3.55 -8.20
C LEU A 42 15.42 4.08 -7.74
N LEU A 43 14.34 3.59 -8.37
CA LEU A 43 12.97 3.98 -8.04
C LEU A 43 12.38 3.19 -6.88
N ALA A 44 12.90 1.98 -6.59
CA ALA A 44 12.39 1.12 -5.53
C ALA A 44 12.21 1.81 -4.16
N PRO A 45 13.19 2.55 -3.61
CA PRO A 45 13.01 3.20 -2.32
C PRO A 45 12.01 4.36 -2.39
N VAL A 46 11.93 5.07 -3.52
CA VAL A 46 10.93 6.14 -3.75
C VAL A 46 9.53 5.56 -3.73
N VAL A 47 9.30 4.47 -4.47
CA VAL A 47 8.00 3.79 -4.52
C VAL A 47 7.64 3.24 -3.15
N ALA A 48 8.57 2.61 -2.44
CA ALA A 48 8.30 2.04 -1.13
C ALA A 48 7.96 3.07 -0.05
N VAL A 49 8.55 4.26 -0.12
CA VAL A 49 8.21 5.37 0.79
C VAL A 49 6.96 6.13 0.35
N GLY A 50 6.72 6.24 -0.96
CA GLY A 50 5.56 6.95 -1.50
C GLY A 50 4.26 6.15 -1.38
N LEU A 51 4.31 4.82 -1.54
CA LEU A 51 3.11 3.97 -1.57
C LEU A 51 2.25 4.07 -0.28
N PRO A 52 2.83 4.05 0.94
CA PRO A 52 2.06 4.22 2.18
C PRO A 52 1.49 5.63 2.38
N LEU A 53 1.99 6.64 1.65
CA LEU A 53 1.53 8.02 1.74
C LEU A 53 0.36 8.30 0.79
N LEU A 54 0.07 7.38 -0.15
CA LEU A 54 -1.06 7.54 -1.05
C LEU A 54 -2.37 7.42 -0.28
N PRO A 55 -3.37 8.28 -0.55
CA PRO A 55 -4.70 8.09 0.00
C PRO A 55 -5.23 6.74 -0.46
N HIS A 56 -5.63 5.89 0.48
CA HIS A 56 -6.22 4.59 0.19
C HIS A 56 -7.59 4.82 -0.47
N PRO A 57 -7.79 4.50 -1.77
CA PRO A 57 -9.12 4.50 -2.32
C PRO A 57 -9.94 3.43 -1.59
N ALA A 58 -11.16 3.78 -1.18
CA ALA A 58 -12.08 2.78 -0.67
C ALA A 58 -12.25 1.70 -1.75
N LEU A 59 -11.91 0.45 -1.42
CA LEU A 59 -12.19 -0.64 -2.32
C LEU A 59 -13.70 -0.71 -2.53
N PRO A 60 -14.19 -0.85 -3.78
CA PRO A 60 -15.58 -1.12 -4.02
C PRO A 60 -16.03 -2.31 -3.17
N ALA A 61 -17.19 -2.20 -2.51
CA ALA A 61 -17.67 -3.20 -1.55
C ALA A 61 -17.75 -4.63 -2.13
N TRP A 62 -17.84 -4.77 -3.45
CA TRP A 62 -17.83 -6.06 -4.15
C TRP A 62 -16.44 -6.73 -4.22
N LEU A 63 -15.34 -5.97 -4.16
CA LEU A 63 -13.96 -6.48 -4.10
C LEU A 63 -13.49 -6.77 -2.67
N ALA A 64 -14.07 -6.10 -1.67
CA ALA A 64 -13.69 -6.25 -0.27
C ALA A 64 -14.11 -7.61 0.35
N GLY A 65 -14.73 -8.50 -0.43
CA GLY A 65 -15.50 -9.63 0.08
C GLY A 65 -16.76 -9.09 0.73
N GLY A 66 -17.93 -9.52 0.25
CA GLY A 66 -19.20 -9.10 0.84
C GLY A 66 -19.16 -9.37 2.35
N GLN A 67 -19.08 -8.32 3.16
CA GLN A 67 -19.29 -8.45 4.58
C GLN A 67 -20.68 -9.05 4.72
N ALA A 68 -20.75 -10.29 5.24
CA ALA A 68 -22.02 -10.84 5.67
C ALA A 68 -22.64 -9.80 6.60
N PRO A 69 -23.92 -9.43 6.44
CA PRO A 69 -24.57 -8.51 7.35
C PRO A 69 -24.39 -9.08 8.75
N SER A 70 -23.60 -8.41 9.58
CA SER A 70 -23.48 -8.71 10.98
C SER A 70 -24.86 -8.46 11.57
N VAL A 71 -25.59 -9.55 11.80
CA VAL A 71 -26.81 -9.49 12.60
C VAL A 71 -26.35 -9.06 13.98
N ALA A 72 -26.63 -7.80 14.33
CA ALA A 72 -26.48 -7.32 15.69
C ALA A 72 -27.48 -8.10 16.54
N VAL A 73 -27.04 -9.23 17.08
CA VAL A 73 -27.76 -9.92 18.15
C VAL A 73 -27.67 -8.98 19.35
N LEU A 74 -28.79 -8.32 19.66
CA LEU A 74 -28.97 -7.59 20.92
C LEU A 74 -29.03 -8.62 22.06
N LEU A 75 -27.88 -9.16 22.44
CA LEU A 75 -27.73 -9.79 23.74
C LEU A 75 -27.84 -8.69 24.81
N PRO A 76 -28.50 -8.95 25.95
CA PRO A 76 -28.44 -8.04 27.08
C PRO A 76 -26.96 -7.84 27.45
N THR A 77 -26.48 -6.60 27.30
CA THR A 77 -25.15 -6.21 27.71
C THR A 77 -25.08 -6.26 29.23
N LEU A 78 -24.60 -7.38 29.77
CA LEU A 78 -24.05 -7.39 31.11
C LEU A 78 -22.90 -6.38 31.11
N SER A 79 -23.13 -5.22 31.70
CA SER A 79 -22.07 -4.24 31.97
C SER A 79 -21.21 -4.79 33.10
N ALA A 80 -20.42 -5.81 32.80
CA ALA A 80 -19.27 -6.13 33.63
C ALA A 80 -18.36 -4.92 33.56
N THR A 81 -18.17 -4.24 34.71
CA THR A 81 -17.11 -3.24 34.83
C THR A 81 -15.80 -4.01 34.84
N VAL A 82 -15.38 -4.48 33.67
CA VAL A 82 -14.03 -5.03 33.51
C VAL A 82 -13.13 -3.84 33.82
N PRO A 83 -12.28 -3.89 34.87
CA PRO A 83 -11.33 -2.82 35.10
C PRO A 83 -10.57 -2.66 33.78
N THR A 84 -10.77 -1.51 33.14
CA THR A 84 -10.05 -1.18 31.92
C THR A 84 -8.64 -0.89 32.39
N VAL A 85 -7.84 -1.95 32.56
CA VAL A 85 -6.40 -1.81 32.64
C VAL A 85 -6.04 -1.22 31.29
N ARG A 86 -5.93 0.11 31.22
CA ARG A 86 -5.24 0.78 30.13
C ARG A 86 -3.83 0.24 30.23
N ALA A 87 -3.54 -0.80 29.44
CA ALA A 87 -2.18 -1.21 29.21
C ALA A 87 -1.47 0.05 28.71
N SER A 88 -0.63 0.63 29.56
CA SER A 88 0.26 1.69 29.13
C SER A 88 1.13 1.06 28.06
N LEU A 89 0.91 1.44 26.80
CA LEU A 89 1.82 1.06 25.74
C LEU A 89 3.22 1.50 26.19
N PRO A 90 4.26 0.65 26.01
CA PRO A 90 5.61 1.04 26.37
C PRO A 90 5.94 2.37 25.71
N ASP A 91 6.54 3.30 26.44
CA ASP A 91 6.96 4.58 25.87
C ASP A 91 8.19 4.34 24.97
N TRP A 92 7.97 4.41 23.66
CA TRP A 92 9.01 4.31 22.64
C TRP A 92 9.55 5.69 22.24
N SER A 93 9.38 6.73 23.06
CA SER A 93 9.92 8.09 22.84
C SER A 93 11.40 8.09 22.41
N TRP A 94 12.20 7.22 23.03
CA TRP A 94 13.61 7.02 22.72
C TRP A 94 13.89 6.51 21.29
N ALA A 95 12.93 5.87 20.63
CA ALA A 95 13.12 5.27 19.31
C ALA A 95 13.45 6.33 18.23
N VAL A 96 12.88 7.53 18.33
CA VAL A 96 13.22 8.65 17.42
C VAL A 96 14.66 9.09 17.64
N GLY A 97 15.11 9.16 18.90
CA GLY A 97 16.50 9.46 19.23
C GLY A 97 17.46 8.42 18.68
N LEU A 98 17.16 7.12 18.89
CA LEU A 98 17.97 6.02 18.35
C LEU A 98 18.04 6.07 16.81
N TYR A 99 16.90 6.30 16.15
CA TYR A 99 16.84 6.44 14.70
C TYR A 99 17.71 7.59 14.20
N ALA A 100 17.63 8.76 14.85
CA ALA A 100 18.41 9.94 14.51
C ALA A 100 19.93 9.71 14.71
N VAL A 101 20.32 9.04 15.80
CA VAL A 101 21.72 8.67 16.04
C VAL A 101 22.23 7.72 14.96
N GLY A 102 21.48 6.66 14.64
CA GLY A 102 21.84 5.71 13.59
C GLY A 102 22.02 6.38 12.22
N ALA A 103 21.06 7.22 11.82
CA ALA A 103 21.14 8.00 10.59
C ALA A 103 22.34 8.97 10.60
N GLY A 104 22.58 9.67 11.72
CA GLY A 104 23.70 10.58 11.89
C GLY A 104 25.07 9.90 11.78
N LEU A 105 25.23 8.70 12.36
CA LEU A 105 26.46 7.92 12.25
C LEU A 105 26.74 7.48 10.80
N LEU A 106 25.71 7.03 10.08
CA LEU A 106 25.85 6.63 8.67
C LEU A 106 26.13 7.83 7.76
N LEU A 107 25.50 8.98 8.02
CA LEU A 107 25.77 10.22 7.30
C LEU A 107 27.21 10.71 7.57
N GLY A 108 27.65 10.69 8.83
CA GLY A 108 29.02 11.04 9.21
C GLY A 108 30.05 10.11 8.54
N ARG A 109 29.77 8.81 8.48
CA ARG A 109 30.58 7.84 7.74
C ARG A 109 30.65 8.18 6.25
N LEU A 110 29.53 8.49 5.60
CA LEU A 110 29.50 8.85 4.18
C LEU A 110 30.30 10.14 3.92
N ALA A 111 30.12 11.16 4.76
CA ALA A 111 30.87 12.42 4.69
C ALA A 111 32.38 12.19 4.86
N TYR A 112 32.78 11.35 5.83
CA TYR A 112 34.18 10.98 6.03
C TYR A 112 34.77 10.27 4.81
N GLN A 113 34.04 9.33 4.19
CA GLN A 113 34.49 8.63 2.98
C GLN A 113 34.66 9.59 1.80
N LEU A 114 33.72 10.52 1.59
CA LEU A 114 33.82 11.55 0.56
C LEU A 114 34.99 12.51 0.81
N GLY A 115 35.20 12.92 2.06
CA GLY A 115 36.33 13.77 2.45
C GLY A 115 37.67 13.09 2.22
N GLN A 116 37.80 11.80 2.55
CA GLN A 116 39.01 11.03 2.29
C GLN A 116 39.27 10.86 0.79
N LEU A 117 38.23 10.58 0.00
CA LEU A 117 38.34 10.50 -1.45
C LEU A 117 38.80 11.83 -2.05
N HIS A 118 38.17 12.94 -1.66
CA HIS A 118 38.56 14.27 -2.12
C HIS A 118 40.00 14.61 -1.75
N ARG A 119 40.43 14.28 -0.52
CA ARG A 119 41.83 14.47 -0.09
C ARG A 119 42.82 13.64 -0.91
N ALA A 120 42.45 12.41 -1.28
CA ALA A 120 43.28 11.51 -2.08
C ALA A 120 43.40 11.96 -3.54
N THR A 121 42.34 12.52 -4.12
CA THR A 121 42.30 12.85 -5.56
C THR A 121 42.73 14.29 -5.87
N ARG A 122 42.53 15.26 -4.96
CA ARG A 122 42.80 16.69 -5.23
C ARG A 122 44.26 17.04 -5.56
N ARG A 123 45.21 16.14 -5.28
CA ARG A 123 46.65 16.34 -5.51
C ARG A 123 47.17 15.55 -6.71
N LEU A 124 46.32 14.78 -7.38
CA LEU A 124 46.73 14.00 -8.55
C LEU A 124 46.90 14.93 -9.75
N PRO A 125 47.89 14.68 -10.62
CA PRO A 125 48.01 15.39 -11.89
C PRO A 125 46.82 15.05 -12.80
N CYS A 126 46.21 16.08 -13.38
CA CYS A 126 44.98 15.97 -14.16
C CYS A 126 45.17 16.51 -15.57
N GLU A 127 44.66 15.78 -16.56
CA GLU A 127 44.53 16.19 -17.96
C GLU A 127 43.05 16.39 -18.29
N ALA A 128 42.68 17.60 -18.73
CA ALA A 128 41.30 17.91 -19.11
C ALA A 128 41.03 17.41 -20.54
N ARG A 129 39.98 16.59 -20.71
CA ARG A 129 39.55 16.08 -22.02
C ARG A 129 38.08 16.45 -22.31
N PRO A 130 37.62 16.39 -23.57
CA PRO A 130 36.23 16.66 -23.90
C PRO A 130 35.27 15.69 -23.16
N GLY A 131 34.56 16.22 -22.17
CA GLY A 131 33.54 15.49 -21.42
C GLY A 131 33.99 14.87 -20.09
N TYR A 132 35.30 14.65 -19.86
CA TYR A 132 35.83 14.03 -18.64
C TYR A 132 37.25 14.53 -18.30
N VAL A 133 37.70 14.32 -17.08
CA VAL A 133 39.05 14.66 -16.60
C VAL A 133 39.81 13.36 -16.34
N LEU A 134 40.99 13.20 -16.93
CA LEU A 134 41.85 12.06 -16.68
C LEU A 134 42.84 12.41 -15.56
N ALA A 135 42.85 11.65 -14.47
CA ALA A 135 43.72 11.89 -13.32
C ALA A 135 44.65 10.70 -13.12
N TYR A 136 45.97 10.93 -13.21
CA TYR A 136 46.95 9.85 -13.17
C TYR A 136 47.28 9.46 -11.73
N THR A 137 47.11 8.19 -11.40
CA THR A 137 47.22 7.69 -10.03
C THR A 137 48.64 7.25 -9.66
N GLY A 138 49.49 6.99 -10.66
CA GLY A 138 50.85 6.48 -10.46
C GLY A 138 50.89 5.20 -9.63
N GLY A 139 49.95 4.27 -9.85
CA GLY A 139 49.83 3.01 -9.10
C GLY A 139 49.25 3.15 -7.68
N ARG A 140 48.93 4.36 -7.20
CA ARG A 140 48.37 4.57 -5.85
C ARG A 140 46.89 4.18 -5.74
N LEU A 141 46.17 4.24 -6.86
CA LEU A 141 44.74 3.95 -6.95
C LEU A 141 44.49 3.12 -8.21
N PRO A 142 43.55 2.16 -8.16
CA PRO A 142 43.17 1.39 -9.33
C PRO A 142 42.47 2.27 -10.36
N THR A 143 42.54 1.83 -11.63
CA THR A 143 41.72 2.42 -12.69
C THR A 143 40.24 2.35 -12.30
N SER A 144 39.61 3.51 -12.27
CA SER A 144 38.26 3.69 -11.76
C SER A 144 37.71 5.07 -12.09
N SER A 145 36.43 5.30 -11.83
CA SER A 145 35.76 6.56 -12.15
C SER A 145 34.98 7.12 -10.96
N PHE A 146 35.01 8.44 -10.83
CA PHE A 146 34.26 9.19 -9.83
C PHE A 146 33.79 10.55 -10.39
N GLY A 147 32.47 10.71 -10.52
CA GLY A 147 31.87 11.91 -11.10
C GLY A 147 32.29 12.09 -12.55
N ARG A 148 33.02 13.18 -12.84
CA ARG A 148 33.57 13.46 -14.17
C ARG A 148 35.05 13.08 -14.31
N THR A 149 35.64 12.50 -13.26
CA THR A 149 37.05 12.17 -13.21
C THR A 149 37.26 10.67 -13.42
N VAL A 150 38.11 10.32 -14.38
CA VAL A 150 38.63 8.97 -14.58
C VAL A 150 40.00 8.91 -13.89
N LEU A 151 40.08 8.11 -12.84
CA LEU A 151 41.34 7.78 -12.16
C LEU A 151 42.01 6.70 -12.98
N TRP A 152 43.19 6.99 -13.53
CA TRP A 152 43.88 6.10 -14.45
C TRP A 152 45.21 5.62 -13.86
N ASP A 153 45.37 4.29 -13.79
CA ASP A 153 46.62 3.65 -13.38
C ASP A 153 47.55 3.41 -14.57
N GLU A 154 48.52 4.31 -14.72
CA GLU A 154 49.60 4.25 -15.72
C GLU A 154 50.55 3.05 -15.52
N THR A 155 50.56 2.43 -14.34
CA THR A 155 51.46 1.29 -14.04
C THR A 155 50.89 -0.06 -14.48
N ALA A 156 49.66 -0.05 -14.99
CA ALA A 156 49.02 -1.24 -15.52
C ALA A 156 49.61 -1.60 -16.90
N ASP A 157 50.32 -2.74 -16.97
CA ASP A 157 50.74 -3.34 -18.24
C ASP A 157 49.53 -3.74 -19.12
N LEU A 158 49.11 -2.81 -19.98
CA LEU A 158 47.96 -2.89 -20.87
C LEU A 158 48.42 -2.61 -22.30
N THR A 159 48.01 -3.48 -23.23
CA THR A 159 48.18 -3.18 -24.66
C THR A 159 47.28 -2.00 -25.07
N PRO A 160 47.57 -1.29 -26.18
CA PRO A 160 46.74 -0.17 -26.65
C PRO A 160 45.26 -0.55 -26.86
N ALA A 161 44.99 -1.77 -27.35
CA ALA A 161 43.64 -2.28 -27.53
C ALA A 161 42.92 -2.55 -26.19
N GLU A 162 43.64 -3.10 -25.20
CA GLU A 162 43.12 -3.32 -23.85
C GLU A 162 42.87 -1.98 -23.13
N ALA A 163 43.79 -1.02 -23.24
CA ALA A 163 43.64 0.32 -22.70
C ALA A 163 42.41 1.03 -23.28
N THR A 164 42.16 0.89 -24.58
CA THR A 164 40.95 1.43 -25.23
C THR A 164 39.68 0.82 -24.64
N SER A 165 39.68 -0.49 -24.40
CA SER A 165 38.52 -1.20 -23.83
C SER A 165 38.27 -0.80 -22.37
N VAL A 166 39.33 -0.69 -21.56
CA VAL A 166 39.26 -0.23 -20.17
C VAL A 166 38.81 1.24 -20.11
N LEU A 167 39.32 2.11 -20.98
CA LEU A 167 38.91 3.51 -21.02
C LEU A 167 37.44 3.65 -21.45
N ALA A 168 36.97 2.84 -22.41
CA ALA A 168 35.57 2.80 -22.80
C ALA A 168 34.65 2.37 -21.65
N HIS A 169 35.09 1.40 -20.84
CA HIS A 169 34.41 1.00 -19.60
C HIS A 169 34.29 2.17 -18.62
N GLU A 170 35.40 2.80 -18.23
CA GLU A 170 35.40 3.91 -17.28
C GLU A 170 34.60 5.12 -17.76
N LEU A 171 34.69 5.41 -19.05
CA LEU A 171 33.92 6.49 -19.66
C LEU A 171 32.42 6.20 -19.66
N ALA A 172 32.00 4.93 -19.70
CA ALA A 172 30.60 4.56 -19.56
C ALA A 172 30.05 4.95 -18.18
N HIS A 173 30.82 4.77 -17.10
CA HIS A 173 30.42 5.20 -15.75
C HIS A 173 30.25 6.71 -15.65
N VAL A 174 31.18 7.47 -16.24
CA VAL A 174 31.12 8.95 -16.26
C VAL A 174 29.90 9.42 -17.06
N ARG A 175 29.73 8.93 -18.30
CA ARG A 175 28.65 9.34 -19.20
C ARG A 175 27.27 8.98 -18.65
N GLN A 176 27.15 7.83 -18.01
CA GLN A 176 25.88 7.38 -17.42
C GLN A 176 25.64 7.92 -16.02
N GLY A 177 26.60 8.61 -15.40
CA GLY A 177 26.45 9.22 -14.08
C GLY A 177 26.36 8.21 -12.92
N HIS A 178 27.01 7.06 -13.02
CA HIS A 178 26.91 5.97 -12.04
C HIS A 178 27.32 6.38 -10.61
N THR A 179 28.21 7.37 -10.47
CA THR A 179 28.55 7.94 -9.15
C THR A 179 27.34 8.55 -8.45
N TYR A 180 26.49 9.28 -9.18
CA TYR A 180 25.31 9.92 -8.60
C TYR A 180 24.27 8.89 -8.17
N ASP A 181 24.09 7.83 -8.94
CA ASP A 181 23.23 6.70 -8.60
C ASP A 181 23.67 6.00 -7.30
N VAL A 182 24.99 5.81 -7.10
CA VAL A 182 25.54 5.24 -5.86
C VAL A 182 25.25 6.16 -4.67
N LEU A 183 25.50 7.47 -4.82
CA LEU A 183 25.21 8.45 -3.77
C LEU A 183 23.72 8.50 -3.43
N TRP A 184 22.85 8.43 -4.45
CA TRP A 184 21.40 8.36 -4.27
C TRP A 184 20.99 7.17 -3.39
N LEU A 185 21.51 5.97 -3.67
CA LEU A 185 21.19 4.80 -2.84
C LEU A 185 21.89 4.81 -1.47
N GLU A 186 23.07 5.42 -1.32
CA GLU A 186 23.66 5.62 0.01
C GLU A 186 22.80 6.56 0.87
N LEU A 187 22.22 7.62 0.29
CA LEU A 187 21.25 8.47 0.99
C LEU A 187 20.00 7.70 1.41
N TRP A 188 19.43 6.89 0.53
CA TRP A 188 18.29 6.03 0.88
C TRP A 188 18.63 4.99 1.94
N ARG A 189 19.85 4.44 1.95
CA ARG A 189 20.33 3.54 3.00
C ARG A 189 20.50 4.23 4.35
N ILE A 190 20.77 5.53 4.37
CA ILE A 190 20.78 6.32 5.62
C ILE A 190 19.36 6.51 6.12
N VAL A 191 18.41 6.89 5.24
CA VAL A 191 17.01 7.11 5.62
C VAL A 191 16.34 5.81 6.06
N LEU A 192 16.56 4.72 5.31
CA LEU A 192 15.94 3.41 5.53
C LEU A 192 16.92 2.43 6.19
N TRP A 193 17.84 2.92 7.02
CA TRP A 193 18.89 2.09 7.64
C TRP A 193 18.38 0.89 8.46
N PRO A 194 17.19 0.92 9.10
CA PRO A 194 16.67 -0.27 9.76
C PRO A 194 16.12 -1.32 8.77
N ASN A 195 15.86 -0.93 7.51
CA ASN A 195 15.24 -1.78 6.51
C ASN A 195 16.31 -2.62 5.78
N PRO A 196 16.34 -3.95 5.95
CA PRO A 196 17.39 -4.79 5.38
C PRO A 196 17.41 -4.75 3.85
N PHE A 197 16.26 -4.58 3.18
CA PHE A 197 16.18 -4.57 1.72
C PHE A 197 16.84 -3.33 1.11
N ALA A 198 16.84 -2.19 1.81
CA ALA A 198 17.55 -0.99 1.37
C ALA A 198 19.06 -1.24 1.22
N HIS A 199 19.65 -2.06 2.09
CA HIS A 199 21.06 -2.46 2.01
C HIS A 199 21.37 -3.41 0.86
N LEU A 200 20.37 -4.13 0.34
CA LEU A 200 20.53 -5.06 -0.78
C LEU A 200 20.49 -4.36 -2.14
N LEU A 201 19.90 -3.16 -2.21
CA LEU A 201 19.77 -2.41 -3.47
C LEU A 201 21.13 -1.94 -4.01
N LEU A 202 22.02 -1.46 -3.15
CA LEU A 202 23.28 -0.88 -3.61
C LEU A 202 24.23 -1.91 -4.26
N PRO A 203 24.49 -3.10 -3.68
CA PRO A 203 25.28 -4.13 -4.37
C PRO A 203 24.66 -4.56 -5.70
N ALA A 204 23.33 -4.65 -5.77
CA ALA A 204 22.59 -4.98 -7.00
C ALA A 204 22.74 -3.90 -8.08
N LEU A 205 22.69 -2.63 -7.67
CA LEU A 205 22.88 -1.49 -8.56
C LEU A 205 24.32 -1.43 -9.09
N ARG A 206 25.32 -1.60 -8.22
CA ARG A 206 26.74 -1.67 -8.63
C ARG A 206 26.96 -2.76 -9.67
N LEU A 207 26.44 -3.97 -9.46
CA LEU A 207 26.48 -5.02 -10.48
C LEU A 207 25.85 -4.58 -11.80
N THR A 208 24.70 -3.88 -11.74
CA THR A 208 24.03 -3.39 -12.95
C THR A 208 24.86 -2.33 -13.68
N HIS A 209 25.54 -1.44 -12.95
CA HIS A 209 26.49 -0.46 -13.52
C HIS A 209 27.66 -1.14 -14.22
N GLU A 210 28.29 -2.12 -13.58
CA GLU A 210 29.37 -2.93 -14.19
C GLU A 210 28.90 -3.61 -15.48
N LEU A 211 27.70 -4.21 -15.47
CA LEU A 211 27.13 -4.87 -16.65
C LEU A 211 26.83 -3.88 -17.80
N LEU A 212 26.41 -2.66 -17.49
CA LEU A 212 26.21 -1.61 -18.49
C LEU A 212 27.55 -1.12 -19.07
N ALA A 213 28.55 -0.92 -18.22
CA ALA A 213 29.89 -0.52 -18.65
C ALA A 213 30.58 -1.63 -19.47
N ASP A 214 30.42 -2.89 -19.07
CA ASP A 214 30.91 -4.07 -19.79
C ASP A 214 30.32 -4.19 -21.20
N GLN A 215 29.05 -3.84 -21.40
CA GLN A 215 28.44 -3.83 -22.73
C GLN A 215 29.12 -2.81 -23.66
N VAL A 216 29.40 -1.61 -23.15
CA VAL A 216 30.06 -0.54 -23.92
C VAL A 216 31.51 -0.92 -24.22
N ALA A 217 32.22 -1.46 -23.23
CA ALA A 217 33.60 -1.89 -23.37
C ALA A 217 33.74 -3.04 -24.38
N ALA A 218 32.87 -4.07 -24.29
CA ALA A 218 32.88 -5.19 -25.23
C ALA A 218 32.61 -4.74 -26.68
N GLN A 219 31.72 -3.77 -26.89
CA GLN A 219 31.47 -3.17 -28.21
C GLN A 219 32.70 -2.43 -28.74
N ALA A 220 33.37 -1.64 -27.89
CA ALA A 220 34.59 -0.94 -28.25
C ALA A 220 35.74 -1.90 -28.61
N THR A 221 35.86 -3.03 -27.90
CA THR A 221 36.84 -4.08 -28.21
C THR A 221 36.57 -4.71 -29.57
N THR A 222 35.32 -5.02 -29.92
CA THR A 222 34.98 -5.59 -31.25
C THR A 222 35.33 -4.64 -32.38
N SER A 223 35.07 -3.34 -32.23
CA SER A 223 35.44 -2.33 -33.22
C SER A 223 36.95 -2.19 -33.38
N ALA A 224 37.74 -2.34 -32.30
CA ALA A 224 39.20 -2.30 -32.34
C ALA A 224 39.83 -3.60 -32.89
N ALA A 225 39.24 -4.76 -32.59
CA ALA A 225 39.73 -6.08 -33.01
C ALA A 225 39.55 -6.36 -34.51
N LEU A 226 38.68 -5.61 -35.20
CA LEU A 226 38.60 -5.60 -36.66
C LEU A 226 39.87 -5.04 -37.34
N ALA A 227 40.78 -4.41 -36.57
CA ALA A 227 42.00 -3.80 -37.08
C ALA A 227 43.29 -4.60 -36.79
N ASP A 228 43.40 -5.30 -35.65
CA ASP A 228 44.43 -6.31 -35.37
C ASP A 228 44.22 -6.91 -33.97
N ALA A 229 44.37 -8.23 -33.85
CA ALA A 229 44.29 -9.06 -32.63
C ALA A 229 42.91 -9.22 -31.93
N VAL A 230 42.45 -10.48 -31.87
CA VAL A 230 41.25 -10.93 -31.14
C VAL A 230 41.51 -10.90 -29.63
N VAL A 231 41.38 -9.73 -29.01
CA VAL A 231 41.36 -9.64 -27.55
C VAL A 231 39.95 -9.95 -27.06
N ALA A 232 39.78 -11.09 -26.40
CA ALA A 232 38.54 -11.39 -25.70
C ALA A 232 38.45 -10.54 -24.43
N TYR A 233 37.65 -9.47 -24.44
CA TYR A 233 37.36 -8.62 -23.26
C TYR A 233 37.11 -9.42 -21.95
N PRO A 234 36.42 -10.59 -21.95
CA PRO A 234 36.30 -11.42 -20.75
C PRO A 234 37.64 -11.92 -20.15
N ALA A 235 38.65 -12.20 -20.99
CA ALA A 235 39.97 -12.62 -20.53
C ALA A 235 40.74 -11.44 -19.90
N LEU A 236 40.58 -10.24 -20.45
CA LEU A 236 41.11 -9.01 -19.86
C LEU A 236 40.51 -8.77 -18.46
N LEU A 237 39.19 -8.91 -18.33
CA LEU A 237 38.51 -8.81 -17.03
C LEU A 237 39.03 -9.84 -16.01
N ALA A 238 39.22 -11.09 -16.44
CA ALA A 238 39.77 -12.13 -15.58
C ALA A 238 41.20 -11.79 -15.12
N ARG A 239 42.05 -11.30 -16.03
CA ARG A 239 43.44 -10.90 -15.73
C ARG A 239 43.50 -9.74 -14.73
N LEU A 240 42.66 -8.72 -14.92
CA LEU A 240 42.60 -7.55 -14.03
C LEU A 240 42.05 -7.92 -12.65
N ALA A 241 41.09 -8.84 -12.55
CA ALA A 241 40.55 -9.29 -11.28
C ALA A 241 41.57 -10.03 -10.40
N VAL A 242 42.51 -10.77 -11.02
CA VAL A 242 43.58 -11.47 -10.29
C VAL A 242 44.61 -10.51 -9.69
N ARG A 243 44.73 -9.29 -10.23
CA ARG A 243 45.74 -8.29 -9.83
C ARG A 243 45.42 -7.55 -8.51
N GLY A 244 44.33 -7.94 -7.82
CA GLY A 244 43.97 -7.59 -6.44
C GLY A 244 44.50 -6.26 -5.88
N VAL A 245 43.67 -5.22 -5.84
CA VAL A 245 44.07 -3.92 -5.29
C VAL A 245 43.60 -3.76 -3.84
N ALA A 246 44.47 -3.24 -2.97
CA ALA A 246 44.22 -3.02 -1.55
C ALA A 246 42.92 -2.23 -1.31
N ALA A 247 42.09 -2.75 -0.41
CA ALA A 247 40.79 -2.16 -0.08
C ALA A 247 40.96 -0.86 0.72
N ASN A 248 40.84 0.28 0.06
CA ASN A 248 40.83 1.60 0.71
C ASN A 248 39.43 1.92 1.31
N SER A 249 39.38 2.73 2.37
CA SER A 249 38.13 3.04 3.10
C SER A 249 37.04 3.75 2.27
N TYR A 250 37.43 4.37 1.14
CA TYR A 250 36.55 5.01 0.16
C TYR A 250 36.33 4.18 -1.11
N ALA A 251 36.84 2.94 -1.17
CA ALA A 251 36.69 2.08 -2.33
C ALA A 251 35.24 1.67 -2.60
N ALA A 252 34.31 1.89 -1.67
CA ALA A 252 32.88 1.73 -1.91
C ALA A 252 32.27 2.87 -2.77
N LEU A 253 32.88 4.06 -2.73
CA LEU A 253 32.41 5.24 -3.49
C LEU A 253 32.96 5.24 -4.91
N ILE A 254 34.17 4.72 -5.05
CA ILE A 254 34.80 4.46 -6.34
C ILE A 254 34.21 3.13 -6.87
N GLN A 255 33.94 3.02 -8.17
CA GLN A 255 33.62 1.73 -8.79
C GLN A 255 34.87 1.22 -9.51
N PRO A 256 35.87 0.65 -8.81
CA PRO A 256 36.98 0.03 -9.48
C PRO A 256 36.51 -1.25 -10.17
N LEU A 257 37.08 -1.46 -11.34
CA LEU A 257 36.80 -2.53 -12.27
C LEU A 257 37.00 -3.95 -11.67
N THR A 258 37.53 -4.07 -10.46
CA THR A 258 38.05 -5.31 -9.83
C THR A 258 37.15 -5.96 -8.76
N PHE A 259 35.94 -5.47 -8.50
CA PHE A 259 35.14 -6.00 -7.37
C PHE A 259 34.29 -7.25 -7.68
N SER A 260 34.26 -8.17 -6.68
CA SER A 260 33.38 -9.28 -6.22
C SER A 260 32.36 -9.98 -7.15
N PHE A 261 32.14 -9.53 -8.38
CA PHE A 261 31.15 -10.06 -9.30
C PHE A 261 31.75 -10.49 -10.64
N THR A 262 33.08 -10.63 -10.73
CA THR A 262 33.78 -10.91 -11.99
C THR A 262 33.20 -12.12 -12.73
N LEU A 263 32.92 -13.21 -12.02
CA LEU A 263 32.28 -14.40 -12.62
C LEU A 263 30.86 -14.10 -13.13
N THR A 264 30.08 -13.29 -12.40
CA THR A 264 28.72 -12.91 -12.85
C THR A 264 28.78 -12.01 -14.08
N ARG A 265 29.74 -11.07 -14.13
CA ARG A 265 29.99 -10.20 -15.28
C ARG A 265 30.36 -11.01 -16.52
N ILE A 266 31.35 -11.92 -16.38
CA ILE A 266 31.78 -12.82 -17.46
C ILE A 266 30.63 -13.71 -17.94
N ALA A 267 29.85 -14.29 -17.01
CA ALA A 267 28.69 -15.12 -17.37
C ALA A 267 27.62 -14.32 -18.14
N MET A 268 27.35 -13.07 -17.74
CA MET A 268 26.36 -12.21 -18.41
C MET A 268 26.84 -11.68 -19.76
N LEU A 269 28.15 -11.52 -19.97
CA LEU A 269 28.73 -11.20 -21.28
C LEU A 269 28.47 -12.32 -22.30
N HIS A 270 28.60 -13.58 -21.89
CA HIS A 270 28.37 -14.75 -22.75
C HIS A 270 26.88 -15.11 -22.94
N ASN A 271 25.99 -14.57 -22.11
CA ASN A 271 24.56 -14.84 -22.21
C ASN A 271 23.97 -14.19 -23.47
N GLN A 272 23.55 -14.98 -24.47
CA GLN A 272 22.96 -14.48 -25.72
C GLN A 272 21.43 -14.54 -25.75
N HIS A 273 20.77 -14.93 -24.66
CA HIS A 273 19.31 -15.08 -24.66
C HIS A 273 18.58 -13.73 -24.85
N PRO A 274 17.51 -13.69 -25.67
CA PRO A 274 16.71 -12.49 -25.84
C PRO A 274 16.01 -12.13 -24.53
N VAL A 275 15.81 -10.82 -24.30
CA VAL A 275 15.15 -10.31 -23.10
C VAL A 275 13.70 -10.79 -23.06
N ARG A 276 13.32 -11.49 -22.00
CA ARG A 276 11.93 -11.89 -21.77
C ARG A 276 11.11 -10.72 -21.21
N ARG A 277 10.64 -9.84 -22.10
CA ARG A 277 9.94 -8.58 -21.75
C ARG A 277 8.76 -8.76 -20.79
N TRP A 278 8.01 -9.88 -20.87
CA TRP A 278 6.90 -10.15 -19.95
C TRP A 278 7.32 -10.12 -18.47
N LYS A 279 8.58 -10.45 -18.15
CA LYS A 279 9.09 -10.39 -16.77
C LYS A 279 9.13 -8.98 -16.21
N GLN A 280 9.29 -7.96 -17.05
CA GLN A 280 9.24 -6.55 -16.63
C GLN A 280 7.83 -6.17 -16.17
N TRP A 281 6.81 -6.79 -16.75
CA TRP A 281 5.42 -6.56 -16.37
C TRP A 281 5.07 -7.14 -15.00
N LEU A 282 5.90 -8.01 -14.39
CA LEU A 282 5.69 -8.54 -13.04
C LEU A 282 5.73 -7.47 -11.95
N VAL A 283 6.36 -6.32 -12.21
CA VAL A 283 6.43 -5.21 -11.24
C VAL A 283 5.05 -4.60 -11.00
N LEU A 284 4.22 -4.45 -12.04
CA LEU A 284 2.90 -3.81 -11.94
C LEU A 284 1.90 -4.59 -11.07
N PRO A 285 1.61 -5.89 -11.33
CA PRO A 285 0.67 -6.64 -10.50
C PRO A 285 1.21 -6.84 -9.08
N MET A 286 2.53 -6.91 -8.90
CA MET A 286 3.13 -6.97 -7.57
C MET A 286 2.89 -5.67 -6.79
N LEU A 287 3.17 -4.50 -7.38
CA LEU A 287 2.89 -3.21 -6.73
C LEU A 287 1.39 -3.02 -6.48
N GLY A 288 0.54 -3.43 -7.42
CA GLY A 288 -0.91 -3.46 -7.24
C GLY A 288 -1.32 -4.32 -6.05
N GLY A 289 -0.80 -5.54 -5.93
CA GLY A 289 -1.07 -6.42 -4.80
C GLY A 289 -0.64 -5.84 -3.45
N VAL A 290 0.56 -5.25 -3.38
CA VAL A 290 1.06 -4.56 -2.18
C VAL A 290 0.20 -3.35 -1.81
N PHE A 291 -0.27 -2.59 -2.80
CA PHE A 291 -1.18 -1.47 -2.57
C PHE A 291 -2.55 -1.93 -2.03
N MET A 292 -3.06 -3.05 -2.52
CA MET A 292 -4.34 -3.63 -2.08
C MET A 292 -4.28 -4.13 -0.63
N THR A 293 -3.17 -4.74 -0.20
CA THR A 293 -3.02 -5.17 1.20
C THR A 293 -2.94 -3.98 2.16
N ALA A 294 -2.33 -2.87 1.73
CA ALA A 294 -2.32 -1.63 2.50
C ALA A 294 -3.74 -1.06 2.70
N CYS A 295 -4.60 -1.14 1.68
CA CYS A 295 -5.99 -0.67 1.76
C CYS A 295 -6.85 -1.46 2.76
N GLN A 296 -6.67 -2.77 2.87
CA GLN A 296 -7.48 -3.62 3.76
C GLN A 296 -7.28 -3.31 5.26
N SER A 297 -6.09 -2.81 5.64
CA SER A 297 -5.76 -2.53 7.05
C SER A 297 -6.53 -1.32 7.62
N THR A 298 -7.12 -0.48 6.76
CA THR A 298 -7.86 0.74 7.18
C THR A 298 -9.35 0.48 7.43
N SER A 299 -9.90 -0.66 6.97
CA SER A 299 -11.32 -1.03 7.13
C SER A 299 -11.72 -1.41 8.56
N ASN A 300 -10.76 -1.56 9.48
CA ASN A 300 -11.01 -1.95 10.88
C ASN A 300 -10.90 -0.79 11.88
N GLN A 301 -10.86 0.45 11.41
CA GLN A 301 -11.07 1.58 12.32
C GLN A 301 -12.55 1.60 12.73
N PRO A 302 -12.89 1.57 14.03
CA PRO A 302 -14.26 1.79 14.45
C PRO A 302 -14.69 3.15 13.89
N VAL A 303 -15.88 3.17 13.27
CA VAL A 303 -16.52 4.39 12.79
C VAL A 303 -16.36 5.45 13.88
N PRO A 304 -15.67 6.58 13.62
CA PRO A 304 -15.63 7.65 14.60
C PRO A 304 -17.06 8.02 14.93
N ASP A 305 -17.38 8.06 16.22
CA ASP A 305 -18.69 8.41 16.74
C ASP A 305 -19.13 9.77 16.17
N ILE A 306 -19.92 9.74 15.09
CA ILE A 306 -20.43 10.95 14.40
C ILE A 306 -21.41 11.72 15.31
N ALA A 307 -21.76 11.20 16.49
CA ALA A 307 -22.59 11.90 17.45
C ALA A 307 -21.91 13.08 18.18
N LYS A 308 -20.61 13.37 17.95
CA LYS A 308 -19.90 14.46 18.69
C LYS A 308 -19.18 15.53 17.87
N GLN A 309 -19.44 15.66 16.57
CA GLN A 309 -18.91 16.80 15.80
C GLN A 309 -19.97 17.36 14.85
N SER A 310 -20.92 18.12 15.42
CA SER A 310 -21.50 19.23 14.66
C SER A 310 -20.46 20.35 14.60
N PRO A 311 -20.18 20.95 13.43
CA PRO A 311 -19.23 22.03 13.34
C PRO A 311 -19.80 23.27 14.02
N VAL A 312 -19.07 23.76 15.03
CA VAL A 312 -19.18 25.14 15.50
C VAL A 312 -18.64 26.02 14.38
N VAL A 313 -19.55 26.49 13.51
CA VAL A 313 -19.28 27.63 12.64
C VAL A 313 -19.49 28.87 13.49
N GLY A 314 -18.39 29.54 13.83
CA GLY A 314 -18.43 30.88 14.39
C GLY A 314 -19.15 31.80 13.40
N THR A 315 -20.20 32.46 13.87
CA THR A 315 -20.76 33.63 13.21
C THR A 315 -20.61 34.77 14.20
N GLU A 316 -19.90 35.80 13.76
CA GLU A 316 -19.84 37.10 14.43
C GLU A 316 -21.23 37.60 14.78
N GLU A 317 -21.27 38.31 15.90
CA GLU A 317 -22.38 39.02 16.49
C GLU A 317 -23.08 39.94 15.48
N MET A 318 -24.31 39.59 15.08
CA MET A 318 -25.27 40.54 14.54
C MET A 318 -26.65 40.20 15.08
N ALA A 319 -27.34 41.23 15.58
CA ALA A 319 -28.58 41.17 16.34
C ALA A 319 -29.66 40.25 15.71
N PRO A 320 -30.52 39.60 16.52
CA PRO A 320 -31.56 38.73 16.01
C PRO A 320 -32.57 39.54 15.16
N PRO A 321 -32.94 39.08 13.95
CA PRO A 321 -34.10 39.62 13.26
C PRO A 321 -35.37 39.24 14.03
N PRO A 322 -36.44 40.05 13.96
CA PRO A 322 -37.67 39.77 14.69
C PRO A 322 -38.26 38.42 14.26
N PRO A 323 -38.92 37.69 15.19
CA PRO A 323 -39.48 36.37 14.91
C PRO A 323 -40.44 36.45 13.70
N PRO A 324 -40.40 35.47 12.77
CA PRO A 324 -41.38 35.42 11.69
C PRO A 324 -42.77 35.24 12.31
N THR A 325 -43.67 36.14 11.93
CA THR A 325 -45.11 36.05 12.17
C THR A 325 -45.59 34.63 11.87
N LEU A 326 -46.21 34.00 12.86
CA LEU A 326 -46.93 32.74 12.71
C LEU A 326 -48.06 32.95 11.69
N THR A 327 -47.77 32.71 10.42
CA THR A 327 -48.83 32.33 9.49
C THR A 327 -49.22 30.92 9.90
N THR A 328 -50.22 30.83 10.76
CA THR A 328 -50.92 29.59 11.08
C THR A 328 -51.43 28.99 9.78
N LEU A 329 -50.68 28.03 9.22
CA LEU A 329 -51.26 27.06 8.30
C LEU A 329 -52.50 26.49 9.01
N PRO A 330 -53.69 26.49 8.39
CA PRO A 330 -54.87 25.91 9.00
C PRO A 330 -54.53 24.49 9.45
N GLN A 331 -54.87 24.10 10.68
CA GLN A 331 -54.62 22.74 11.21
C GLN A 331 -55.12 21.65 10.23
N ALA A 332 -56.18 21.95 9.47
CA ALA A 332 -56.68 21.12 8.38
C ALA A 332 -55.60 20.72 7.34
N VAL A 333 -54.69 21.64 6.97
CA VAL A 333 -53.63 21.40 5.97
C VAL A 333 -52.51 20.53 6.56
N LEU A 334 -52.19 20.71 7.85
CA LEU A 334 -51.20 19.88 8.56
C LEU A 334 -51.75 18.46 8.80
N ASP A 335 -53.04 18.35 9.10
CA ASP A 335 -53.73 17.07 9.25
C ASP A 335 -53.88 16.35 7.91
N GLU A 336 -54.07 17.06 6.80
CA GLU A 336 -54.15 16.48 5.45
C GLU A 336 -52.80 15.96 4.97
N ALA A 337 -51.69 16.66 5.24
CA ALA A 337 -50.34 16.19 4.94
C ALA A 337 -49.92 14.95 5.75
N ARG A 338 -50.52 14.73 6.93
CA ARG A 338 -50.29 13.54 7.78
C ARG A 338 -51.15 12.34 7.36
N ARG A 339 -52.31 12.56 6.75
CA ARG A 339 -53.23 11.52 6.24
C ARG A 339 -52.67 10.89 4.96
N GLY A 340 -51.63 10.08 5.10
CA GLY A 340 -51.03 9.32 3.99
C GLY A 340 -49.54 9.05 4.17
N HIS A 341 -48.89 9.70 5.13
CA HIS A 341 -47.48 9.47 5.42
C HIS A 341 -47.30 8.21 6.29
N VAL A 342 -46.57 7.22 5.77
CA VAL A 342 -46.21 6.00 6.50
C VAL A 342 -44.86 6.19 7.18
N TYR A 343 -44.86 6.19 8.50
CA TYR A 343 -43.67 6.40 9.32
C TYR A 343 -42.88 5.10 9.50
N ARG A 344 -41.55 5.20 9.68
CA ARG A 344 -40.68 4.05 10.03
C ARG A 344 -40.33 4.00 11.51
N PHE A 345 -40.32 5.18 12.14
CA PHE A 345 -40.08 5.35 13.57
C PHE A 345 -41.02 6.44 14.08
N VAL A 346 -41.65 6.19 15.22
CA VAL A 346 -42.58 7.09 15.89
C VAL A 346 -42.31 7.07 17.39
N GLU A 347 -42.72 8.13 18.10
CA GLU A 347 -42.56 8.26 19.56
C GLU A 347 -43.16 7.07 20.32
N GLN A 348 -44.32 6.58 19.88
CA GLN A 348 -44.92 5.35 20.39
C GLN A 348 -45.14 4.36 19.24
N MET A 349 -44.34 3.29 19.20
CA MET A 349 -44.47 2.23 18.18
C MET A 349 -45.78 1.43 18.35
N PRO A 350 -46.42 0.97 17.26
CA PRO A 350 -47.58 0.09 17.32
C PRO A 350 -47.26 -1.23 18.05
N GLN A 351 -48.24 -1.73 18.82
CA GLN A 351 -48.07 -2.91 19.68
C GLN A 351 -49.28 -3.84 19.57
N LEU A 352 -49.09 -5.12 19.88
CA LEU A 352 -50.22 -6.03 20.03
C LEU A 352 -51.01 -5.68 21.31
N PRO A 353 -52.33 -5.94 21.36
CA PRO A 353 -53.15 -5.60 22.52
C PRO A 353 -52.69 -6.22 23.84
N THR A 354 -52.07 -7.40 23.77
CA THR A 354 -51.70 -8.22 24.93
C THR A 354 -50.24 -8.07 25.36
N GLU A 355 -49.34 -7.72 24.45
CA GLU A 355 -47.88 -7.77 24.70
C GLU A 355 -47.15 -6.63 23.98
N ARG A 356 -46.12 -6.06 24.63
CA ARG A 356 -45.34 -4.93 24.11
C ARG A 356 -44.07 -5.41 23.40
N GLY A 357 -43.67 -4.70 22.35
CA GLY A 357 -42.41 -4.94 21.62
C GLY A 357 -42.56 -5.76 20.34
N MET A 358 -41.44 -6.04 19.67
CA MET A 358 -41.40 -6.72 18.37
C MET A 358 -41.47 -8.25 18.45
N GLU A 359 -41.01 -8.83 19.56
CA GLU A 359 -40.96 -10.28 19.76
C GLU A 359 -42.35 -10.94 19.77
N PRO A 360 -43.38 -10.40 20.46
CA PRO A 360 -44.75 -10.91 20.39
C PRO A 360 -45.33 -10.95 18.97
N ILE A 361 -44.99 -9.94 18.17
CA ILE A 361 -45.45 -9.83 16.77
C ILE A 361 -44.88 -10.99 15.96
N VAL A 362 -43.56 -11.21 16.04
CA VAL A 362 -42.89 -12.32 15.34
C VAL A 362 -43.42 -13.67 15.82
N LYS A 363 -43.63 -13.84 17.13
CA LYS A 363 -44.18 -15.06 17.73
C LYS A 363 -45.61 -15.34 17.25
N GLN A 364 -46.45 -14.32 17.15
CA GLN A 364 -47.82 -14.45 16.66
C GLN A 364 -47.85 -14.80 15.16
N ILE A 365 -46.95 -14.22 14.36
CA ILE A 365 -46.80 -14.59 12.95
C ILE A 365 -46.35 -16.04 12.82
N GLN A 366 -45.37 -16.48 13.61
CA GLN A 366 -44.90 -17.87 13.63
C GLN A 366 -46.02 -18.84 14.05
N LYS A 367 -46.89 -18.46 14.99
CA LYS A 367 -48.04 -19.27 15.40
C LYS A 367 -49.08 -19.43 14.30
N ASN A 368 -49.28 -18.39 13.49
CA ASN A 368 -50.21 -18.38 12.36
C ASN A 368 -49.59 -18.97 11.08
N LEU A 369 -48.33 -19.37 11.11
CA LEU A 369 -47.57 -19.80 9.94
C LEU A 369 -47.99 -21.22 9.52
N GLY A 370 -48.64 -21.32 8.37
CA GLY A 370 -48.85 -22.59 7.68
C GLY A 370 -47.54 -23.09 7.06
N HIS A 371 -47.26 -24.39 7.16
CA HIS A 371 -46.12 -24.99 6.46
C HIS A 371 -46.56 -25.38 5.04
N PRO A 372 -45.89 -24.91 3.98
CA PRO A 372 -46.26 -25.26 2.61
C PRO A 372 -46.05 -26.76 2.34
N ILE A 373 -46.94 -27.36 1.54
CA ILE A 373 -46.90 -28.77 1.14
C ILE A 373 -45.82 -28.95 0.06
N GLY A 374 -44.74 -29.70 0.35
CA GLY A 374 -43.65 -29.95 -0.60
C GLY A 374 -42.28 -30.09 0.07
N THR A 375 -41.21 -29.83 -0.69
CA THR A 375 -39.82 -29.90 -0.19
C THR A 375 -39.60 -28.93 0.96
N ARG A 376 -39.22 -29.46 2.12
CA ARG A 376 -38.87 -28.66 3.30
C ARG A 376 -37.57 -27.90 3.03
N GLN A 377 -37.63 -26.58 3.20
CA GLN A 377 -36.50 -25.67 3.09
C GLN A 377 -36.37 -24.88 4.38
N GLU A 378 -35.14 -24.81 4.89
CA GLU A 378 -34.80 -23.96 6.02
C GLU A 378 -34.36 -22.59 5.51
N GLY A 379 -34.81 -21.53 6.18
CA GLY A 379 -34.42 -20.19 5.78
C GLY A 379 -35.26 -19.09 6.41
N MET A 380 -34.88 -17.86 6.06
CA MET A 380 -35.50 -16.64 6.57
C MET A 380 -36.26 -15.94 5.45
N VAL A 381 -37.53 -15.61 5.70
CA VAL A 381 -38.34 -14.73 4.87
C VAL A 381 -38.49 -13.39 5.59
N PHE A 382 -38.14 -12.29 4.92
CA PHE A 382 -38.34 -10.95 5.43
C PHE A 382 -39.58 -10.34 4.79
N ALA A 383 -40.58 -10.02 5.61
CA ALA A 383 -41.82 -9.40 5.17
C ALA A 383 -41.97 -8.02 5.80
N SER A 384 -42.46 -7.06 5.00
CA SER A 384 -42.85 -5.73 5.45
C SER A 384 -44.36 -5.58 5.39
N PHE A 385 -44.94 -4.88 6.34
CA PHE A 385 -46.37 -4.55 6.37
C PHE A 385 -46.57 -3.22 7.11
N VAL A 386 -47.68 -2.55 6.85
CA VAL A 386 -48.04 -1.28 7.47
C VAL A 386 -49.14 -1.50 8.49
N VAL A 387 -48.95 -0.97 9.70
CA VAL A 387 -50.02 -0.82 10.68
C VAL A 387 -50.62 0.57 10.51
N ASN A 388 -51.88 0.63 10.10
CA ASN A 388 -52.59 1.88 9.86
C ASN A 388 -52.91 2.62 11.16
N ALA A 389 -53.30 3.89 11.05
CA ALA A 389 -53.69 4.71 12.20
C ALA A 389 -54.89 4.14 12.99
N ASP A 390 -55.68 3.27 12.37
CA ASP A 390 -56.78 2.56 13.01
C ASP A 390 -56.36 1.23 13.64
N GLY A 391 -55.09 0.83 13.53
CA GLY A 391 -54.55 -0.43 14.05
C GLY A 391 -54.74 -1.64 13.12
N SER A 392 -55.32 -1.47 11.93
CA SER A 392 -55.40 -2.53 10.92
C SER A 392 -54.04 -2.78 10.26
N VAL A 393 -53.79 -4.02 9.84
CA VAL A 393 -52.59 -4.39 9.08
C VAL A 393 -52.90 -4.34 7.59
N GLY A 394 -52.09 -3.63 6.82
CA GLY A 394 -52.20 -3.47 5.37
C GLY A 394 -50.84 -3.49 4.67
N ASP A 395 -50.86 -3.38 3.33
CA ASP A 395 -49.67 -3.23 2.49
C ASP A 395 -48.54 -4.24 2.74
N THR A 396 -48.89 -5.52 2.91
CA THR A 396 -47.91 -6.59 3.09
C THR A 396 -47.09 -6.84 1.82
N LYS A 397 -45.76 -6.78 1.91
CA LYS A 397 -44.80 -7.04 0.84
C LYS A 397 -43.65 -7.93 1.31
N ILE A 398 -43.15 -8.79 0.43
CA ILE A 398 -41.96 -9.61 0.71
C ILE A 398 -40.71 -8.81 0.29
N VAL A 399 -39.84 -8.52 1.25
CA VAL A 399 -38.57 -7.80 1.04
C VAL A 399 -37.48 -8.77 0.60
N LYS A 400 -37.44 -9.96 1.20
CA LYS A 400 -36.53 -11.05 0.83
C LYS A 400 -37.24 -12.38 1.06
N GLY A 401 -37.48 -13.12 -0.02
CA GLY A 401 -38.19 -14.39 -0.01
C GLY A 401 -37.28 -15.61 0.06
N LEU A 402 -37.86 -16.77 0.38
CA LEU A 402 -37.20 -18.08 0.34
C LEU A 402 -37.63 -18.85 -0.91
N ALA A 403 -38.93 -19.13 -1.02
CA ALA A 403 -39.57 -19.72 -2.19
C ALA A 403 -41.03 -19.23 -2.28
N PRO A 404 -41.68 -19.27 -3.47
CA PRO A 404 -43.04 -18.74 -3.65
C PRO A 404 -44.05 -19.24 -2.62
N ALA A 405 -44.09 -20.55 -2.36
CA ALA A 405 -45.02 -21.15 -1.38
C ALA A 405 -44.75 -20.70 0.06
N TYR A 406 -43.48 -20.48 0.43
CA TYR A 406 -43.09 -19.98 1.76
C TYR A 406 -43.43 -18.50 1.92
N ASN A 407 -43.27 -17.72 0.85
CA ASN A 407 -43.61 -16.31 0.81
C ASN A 407 -45.13 -16.11 0.98
N GLU A 408 -45.95 -16.92 0.29
CA GLU A 408 -47.40 -16.91 0.41
C GLU A 408 -47.87 -17.26 1.83
N ALA A 409 -47.28 -18.28 2.45
CA ALA A 409 -47.58 -18.66 3.82
C ALA A 409 -47.30 -17.51 4.82
N VAL A 410 -46.21 -16.76 4.63
CA VAL A 410 -45.88 -15.59 5.46
C VAL A 410 -46.88 -14.46 5.26
N VAL A 411 -47.29 -14.18 4.02
CA VAL A 411 -48.32 -13.16 3.74
C VAL A 411 -49.66 -13.55 4.38
N ALA A 412 -50.05 -14.82 4.30
CA ALA A 412 -51.27 -15.34 4.93
C ALA A 412 -51.23 -15.20 6.46
N ALA A 413 -50.09 -15.54 7.09
CA ALA A 413 -49.90 -15.43 8.53
C ALA A 413 -49.99 -13.97 9.02
N ILE A 414 -49.42 -13.02 8.28
CA ILE A 414 -49.48 -11.58 8.60
C ILE A 414 -50.91 -11.04 8.51
N ARG A 415 -51.70 -11.50 7.53
CA ARG A 415 -53.11 -11.11 7.38
C ARG A 415 -54.01 -11.59 8.52
N GLN A 416 -53.59 -12.61 9.26
CA GLN A 416 -54.30 -13.16 10.42
C GLN A 416 -53.88 -12.49 11.74
N LEU A 417 -53.06 -11.44 11.70
CA LEU A 417 -52.70 -10.71 12.91
C LEU A 417 -53.92 -9.98 13.49
N PRO A 418 -54.05 -9.93 14.83
CA PRO A 418 -55.10 -9.15 15.46
C PRO A 418 -54.84 -7.65 15.25
N ARG A 419 -55.88 -6.85 15.49
CA ARG A 419 -55.79 -5.39 15.41
C ARG A 419 -54.77 -4.86 16.44
N PHE A 420 -53.89 -3.99 16.00
CA PHE A 420 -52.84 -3.38 16.81
C PHE A 420 -53.37 -2.20 17.60
N VAL A 421 -52.71 -1.89 18.70
CA VAL A 421 -52.70 -0.54 19.27
C VAL A 421 -51.85 0.32 18.34
N PRO A 422 -52.42 1.38 17.70
CA PRO A 422 -51.72 2.14 16.67
C PRO A 422 -50.56 2.93 17.24
N GLY A 423 -49.60 3.25 16.36
CA GLY A 423 -48.47 4.08 16.73
C GLY A 423 -48.89 5.54 16.88
N LYS A 424 -48.23 6.31 17.75
CA LYS A 424 -48.52 7.72 17.96
C LYS A 424 -47.31 8.60 17.67
N GLN A 425 -47.55 9.73 17.02
CA GLN A 425 -46.59 10.79 16.77
C GLN A 425 -47.23 12.14 17.12
N GLY A 426 -46.68 12.86 18.09
CA GLY A 426 -47.29 14.12 18.56
C GLY A 426 -48.71 13.92 19.11
N GLY A 427 -48.95 12.78 19.76
CA GLY A 427 -50.24 12.42 20.39
C GLY A 427 -51.33 11.88 19.44
N GLN A 428 -51.17 12.00 18.12
CA GLN A 428 -52.11 11.49 17.12
C GLN A 428 -51.71 10.10 16.61
N ALA A 429 -52.70 9.26 16.27
CA ALA A 429 -52.46 7.93 15.70
C ALA A 429 -52.01 8.03 14.24
N VAL A 430 -50.95 7.31 13.87
CA VAL A 430 -50.32 7.38 12.54
C VAL A 430 -50.02 5.99 11.97
N ALA A 431 -49.90 5.90 10.64
CA ALA A 431 -49.52 4.66 9.97
C ALA A 431 -48.01 4.40 10.09
N VAL A 432 -47.61 3.17 10.43
CA VAL A 432 -46.21 2.79 10.66
C VAL A 432 -45.85 1.51 9.92
N SER A 433 -44.75 1.53 9.18
CA SER A 433 -44.22 0.37 8.45
C SER A 433 -43.30 -0.46 9.32
N PHE A 434 -43.54 -1.77 9.37
CA PHE A 434 -42.66 -2.77 9.98
C PHE A 434 -41.93 -3.61 8.94
N THR A 435 -40.82 -4.22 9.36
CA THR A 435 -40.19 -5.32 8.64
C THR A 435 -39.81 -6.38 9.66
N VAL A 436 -40.33 -7.59 9.46
CA VAL A 436 -40.18 -8.71 10.40
C VAL A 436 -39.46 -9.89 9.73
N PRO A 437 -38.51 -10.52 10.44
CA PRO A 437 -37.91 -11.77 9.99
C PRO A 437 -38.75 -12.97 10.45
N VAL A 438 -39.16 -13.83 9.52
CA VAL A 438 -39.87 -15.08 9.80
C VAL A 438 -38.97 -16.26 9.44
N MET A 439 -38.74 -17.13 10.42
CA MET A 439 -37.84 -18.29 10.30
C MET A 439 -38.63 -19.57 10.04
N PHE A 440 -38.23 -20.32 9.01
CA PHE A 440 -38.64 -21.71 8.82
C PHE A 440 -37.50 -22.61 9.29
N LYS A 441 -37.76 -23.43 10.31
CA LYS A 441 -36.85 -24.46 10.83
C LYS A 441 -37.36 -25.84 10.44
N ASN A 442 -36.49 -26.81 10.15
CA ASN A 442 -36.93 -28.19 10.22
C ASN A 442 -37.17 -28.52 11.70
N GLN A 443 -38.41 -28.85 12.04
CA GLN A 443 -38.64 -29.60 13.27
C GLN A 443 -38.11 -31.04 13.05
N PRO A 444 -37.39 -31.60 14.03
CA PRO A 444 -36.85 -32.96 13.95
C PRO A 444 -37.95 -34.01 13.78
#